data_AF-A0A2G4H8S2-F1
#
_entry.id   AF-A0A2G4H8S2-F1
#
_cell.length_a   1.000
_cell.length_b   1.000
_cell.length_c   1.000
_cell.angle_alpha   90.00
_cell.angle_beta   90.00
_cell.angle_gamma   90.00
#
_symmetry.space_group_name_H-M   'P 1'
#
loop_
_entity.id
_entity.type
_entity.pdbx_description
1 polymer ?
#
loop_
_entity_poly.entity_id
_entity_poly.type
_entity_poly.pdbx_seq_one_letter_code
_entity_poly.pdbx_strand_id
1 'polypeptide(L)'
;MLNKPKNLQIIISMKKLTTSFLFLALVSFNISLSSQTPCVTYHRQTTCSQRSEGGFIYNSQSKSGLFAKGTSSKLKVIFYAGFDYSISLCADKDLGPQIGLILTDAKTGEILYDNATNNKSGHMEFSCQTTRNIAVAITIPGSGPNKGQTADAACLGILIEQKVSPKVGF
;
A
#
# COMPACT_ATOMS: atom_id res chain seq x y z
N MET A 1 85.56 -22.68 0.45
CA MET A 1 84.88 -23.57 1.41
C MET A 1 83.42 -23.15 1.52
N LEU A 2 82.53 -24.14 1.54
CA LEU A 2 81.07 -24.04 1.45
C LEU A 2 80.44 -23.10 2.48
N ASN A 3 79.36 -22.41 2.10
CA ASN A 3 78.26 -22.23 3.04
C ASN A 3 76.87 -22.32 2.37
N LYS A 4 76.01 -23.04 3.08
CA LYS A 4 74.76 -23.71 2.71
C LYS A 4 73.57 -22.74 2.74
N PRO A 5 72.52 -22.91 1.89
CA PRO A 5 71.31 -22.10 2.00
C PRO A 5 70.44 -22.55 3.18
N LYS A 6 70.04 -21.62 4.05
CA LYS A 6 69.06 -21.85 5.12
C LYS A 6 67.66 -21.71 4.55
N ASN A 7 67.10 -22.84 4.16
CA ASN A 7 65.71 -22.99 3.74
C ASN A 7 64.97 -23.71 4.88
N LEU A 8 64.46 -22.97 5.88
CA LEU A 8 63.46 -23.46 6.83
C LEU A 8 62.99 -22.31 7.72
N GLN A 9 61.67 -22.26 7.99
CA GLN A 9 60.96 -21.43 9.00
C GLN A 9 60.06 -20.29 8.47
N ILE A 10 59.21 -20.53 7.47
CA ILE A 10 57.93 -19.77 7.35
C ILE A 10 56.80 -20.72 6.90
N ILE A 11 56.46 -21.72 7.72
CA ILE A 11 55.24 -22.54 7.52
C ILE A 11 54.24 -22.34 8.69
N ILE A 12 54.56 -21.50 9.68
CA ILE A 12 53.78 -21.40 10.93
C ILE A 12 52.73 -20.27 10.92
N SER A 13 52.62 -19.45 9.86
CA SER A 13 51.66 -18.33 9.82
C SER A 13 50.58 -18.44 8.74
N MET A 14 50.05 -19.64 8.46
CA MET A 14 48.88 -19.81 7.59
C MET A 14 47.75 -20.65 8.21
N LYS A 15 48.03 -21.45 9.26
CA LYS A 15 47.00 -22.27 9.90
C LYS A 15 46.06 -21.51 10.83
N LYS A 16 46.53 -20.43 11.48
CA LYS A 16 45.67 -19.59 12.36
C LYS A 16 44.79 -18.60 11.57
N LEU A 17 45.20 -18.26 10.35
CA LEU A 17 44.45 -17.33 9.50
C LEU A 17 43.26 -18.01 8.82
N THR A 18 43.39 -19.29 8.47
CA THR A 18 42.30 -20.08 7.87
C THR A 18 41.22 -20.47 8.89
N THR A 19 41.57 -20.71 10.16
CA THR A 19 40.56 -20.99 11.19
C THR A 19 39.73 -19.76 11.55
N SER A 20 40.31 -18.56 11.44
CA SER A 20 39.61 -17.30 11.71
C SER A 20 38.58 -16.94 10.64
N PHE A 21 38.84 -17.30 9.37
CA PHE A 21 37.87 -17.09 8.28
C PHE A 21 36.67 -18.04 8.38
N LEU A 22 36.88 -19.27 8.85
CA LEU A 22 35.81 -20.27 8.97
C LEU A 22 34.80 -19.92 10.09
N PHE A 23 35.25 -19.26 11.16
CA PHE A 23 34.38 -18.78 12.23
C PHE A 23 33.54 -17.56 11.82
N LEU A 24 34.07 -16.68 10.96
CA LEU A 24 33.35 -15.47 10.53
C LEU A 24 32.22 -15.78 9.52
N ALA A 25 32.35 -16.85 8.72
CA ALA A 25 31.33 -17.31 7.79
C ALA A 25 30.10 -17.96 8.47
N LEU A 26 30.26 -18.49 9.68
CA LEU A 26 29.16 -19.12 10.45
C LEU A 26 28.23 -18.10 11.13
N VAL A 27 28.66 -16.85 11.28
CA VAL A 27 27.88 -15.80 11.98
C VAL A 27 26.95 -15.02 11.03
N SER A 28 27.14 -15.12 9.71
CA SER A 28 26.38 -14.35 8.71
C SER A 28 25.06 -14.97 8.23
N PHE A 29 24.63 -16.13 8.74
CA PHE A 29 23.49 -16.87 8.17
C PHE A 29 22.09 -16.54 8.74
N ASN A 30 21.95 -15.48 9.55
CA ASN A 30 20.66 -15.13 10.16
C ASN A 30 20.27 -13.66 9.97
N ILE A 31 20.30 -13.16 8.73
CA ILE A 31 19.65 -11.88 8.43
C ILE A 31 18.28 -12.17 7.82
N SER A 32 17.27 -12.30 8.68
CA SER A 32 15.88 -12.28 8.24
C SER A 32 15.53 -10.86 7.79
N LEU A 33 15.63 -10.58 6.49
CA LEU A 33 15.07 -9.38 5.89
C LEU A 33 13.56 -9.56 5.71
N SER A 34 12.78 -9.01 6.63
CA SER A 34 11.34 -8.79 6.42
C SER A 34 10.94 -7.37 6.84
N SER A 35 11.47 -6.38 6.12
CA SER A 35 10.91 -5.03 6.15
C SER A 35 9.77 -4.95 5.12
N GLN A 36 8.60 -5.45 5.47
CA GLN A 36 7.38 -5.12 4.73
C GLN A 36 6.78 -3.87 5.37
N THR A 37 6.84 -2.75 4.65
CA THR A 37 6.15 -1.51 5.04
C THR A 37 4.66 -1.83 5.24
N PRO A 38 4.07 -1.58 6.43
CA PRO A 38 2.80 -2.20 6.83
C PRO A 38 1.60 -1.83 5.94
N CYS A 39 1.66 -0.73 5.18
CA CYS A 39 0.50 -0.21 4.45
C CYS A 39 0.55 -0.30 2.93
N VAL A 40 1.67 -0.64 2.28
CA VAL A 40 1.83 -0.44 0.82
C VAL A 40 0.79 -1.21 -0.02
N THR A 41 0.43 -2.42 0.43
CA THR A 41 -0.52 -3.30 -0.25
C THR A 41 -1.79 -3.52 0.56
N TYR A 42 -2.13 -2.61 1.48
CA TYR A 42 -3.28 -2.79 2.38
C TYR A 42 -4.60 -3.01 1.60
N HIS A 43 -4.80 -2.30 0.49
CA HIS A 43 -5.95 -2.42 -0.40
C HIS A 43 -6.13 -3.82 -1.03
N ARG A 44 -5.12 -4.69 -0.95
CA ARG A 44 -5.17 -6.07 -1.46
C ARG A 44 -5.50 -7.09 -0.38
N GLN A 45 -5.69 -6.64 0.87
CA GLN A 45 -6.12 -7.53 1.93
C GLN A 45 -7.53 -8.05 1.66
N THR A 46 -7.80 -9.26 2.14
CA THR A 46 -9.11 -9.92 1.98
C THR A 46 -10.25 -9.12 2.58
N THR A 47 -9.98 -8.24 3.54
CA THR A 47 -10.93 -7.30 4.14
C THR A 47 -11.40 -6.20 3.17
N CYS A 48 -10.59 -5.87 2.15
CA CYS A 48 -10.91 -4.86 1.13
C CYS A 48 -11.67 -5.45 -0.04
N SER A 49 -11.31 -6.67 -0.44
CA SER A 49 -11.99 -7.40 -1.50
C SER A 49 -13.29 -7.99 -0.96
N GLN A 50 -14.29 -7.15 -0.71
CA GLN A 50 -15.67 -7.59 -0.87
C GLN A 50 -15.74 -8.00 -2.34
N ARG A 51 -15.76 -9.30 -2.61
CA ARG A 51 -15.56 -9.85 -3.93
C ARG A 51 -16.63 -9.26 -4.85
N SER A 52 -16.26 -8.26 -5.64
CA SER A 52 -17.15 -7.61 -6.59
C SER A 52 -17.71 -8.69 -7.53
N GLU A 53 -18.96 -9.05 -7.32
CA GLU A 53 -19.63 -10.08 -8.10
C GLU A 53 -19.67 -9.63 -9.56
N GLY A 54 -19.52 -10.57 -10.50
CA GLY A 54 -19.74 -10.26 -11.93
C GLY A 54 -18.52 -9.78 -12.73
N GLY A 55 -17.30 -10.18 -12.38
CA GLY A 55 -16.15 -10.14 -13.31
C GLY A 55 -15.30 -8.86 -13.28
N PHE A 56 -15.33 -8.13 -12.18
CA PHE A 56 -14.42 -7.01 -11.95
C PHE A 56 -12.97 -7.49 -11.82
N ILE A 57 -12.05 -6.68 -12.34
CA ILE A 57 -10.60 -6.91 -12.28
C ILE A 57 -9.91 -5.73 -11.59
N TYR A 58 -8.79 -6.02 -10.93
CA TYR A 58 -7.97 -5.03 -10.25
C TYR A 58 -7.55 -3.86 -11.16
N ASN A 59 -7.72 -2.62 -10.68
CA ASN A 59 -7.21 -1.42 -11.32
C ASN A 59 -5.93 -0.94 -10.63
N SER A 60 -4.89 -0.64 -11.40
CA SER A 60 -3.57 -0.18 -10.92
C SER A 60 -3.57 1.19 -10.22
N GLN A 61 -4.67 1.93 -10.31
CA GLN A 61 -4.88 3.18 -9.57
C GLN A 61 -5.35 2.95 -8.13
N SER A 62 -5.57 1.70 -7.71
CA SER A 62 -5.75 1.34 -6.31
C SER A 62 -4.54 1.81 -5.49
N LYS A 63 -4.78 2.34 -4.30
CA LYS A 63 -3.73 2.91 -3.43
C LYS A 63 -3.98 2.59 -1.97
N SER A 64 -2.91 2.58 -1.21
CA SER A 64 -2.95 2.51 0.24
C SER A 64 -2.03 3.55 0.85
N GLY A 65 -2.32 3.94 2.08
CA GLY A 65 -1.56 4.92 2.82
C GLY A 65 -1.66 4.69 4.31
N LEU A 66 -0.75 5.34 5.03
CA LEU A 66 -0.80 5.46 6.47
C LEU A 66 -1.58 6.74 6.81
N PHE A 67 -2.57 6.64 7.67
CA PHE A 67 -3.43 7.75 8.07
C PHE A 67 -3.46 7.90 9.57
N ALA A 68 -3.51 9.14 10.04
CA ALA A 68 -3.83 9.46 11.42
C ALA A 68 -5.30 9.90 11.53
N LYS A 69 -5.89 9.72 12.71
CA LYS A 69 -7.23 10.28 13.01
C LYS A 69 -7.24 11.79 12.78
N GLY A 70 -8.38 12.33 12.35
CA GLY A 70 -8.57 13.75 12.07
C GLY A 70 -7.87 14.27 10.80
N THR A 71 -7.26 13.40 10.01
CA THR A 71 -6.59 13.81 8.76
C THR A 71 -7.48 13.54 7.54
N SER A 72 -7.24 14.32 6.49
CA SER A 72 -7.83 14.10 5.17
C SER A 72 -6.74 13.99 4.12
N SER A 73 -6.95 13.12 3.13
CA SER A 73 -6.06 12.98 1.98
C SER A 73 -6.87 12.97 0.69
N LYS A 74 -6.27 13.47 -0.39
CA LYS A 74 -6.86 13.49 -1.73
C LYS A 74 -5.96 12.75 -2.69
N LEU A 75 -6.53 11.85 -3.47
CA LEU A 75 -5.84 11.19 -4.58
C LEU A 75 -6.62 11.38 -5.88
N LYS A 76 -5.89 11.51 -6.98
CA LYS A 76 -6.47 11.71 -8.31
C LYS A 76 -6.55 10.37 -9.04
N VAL A 77 -7.73 10.03 -9.56
CA VAL A 77 -8.01 8.81 -10.33
C VAL A 77 -8.62 9.20 -11.67
N ILE A 78 -8.29 8.45 -12.71
CA ILE A 78 -8.94 8.55 -14.02
C ILE A 78 -9.90 7.38 -14.17
N PHE A 79 -11.18 7.66 -14.35
CA PHE A 79 -12.19 6.67 -14.71
C PHE A 79 -12.49 6.82 -16.20
N TYR A 80 -12.39 5.73 -16.96
CA TYR A 80 -12.54 5.73 -18.40
C TYR A 80 -13.97 5.40 -18.80
N ALA A 81 -14.45 6.02 -19.87
CA ALA A 81 -15.76 5.73 -20.45
C ALA A 81 -15.87 4.25 -20.88
N GLY A 82 -17.05 3.66 -20.69
CA GLY A 82 -17.34 2.28 -21.09
C GLY A 82 -16.87 1.22 -20.09
N PHE A 83 -16.55 1.63 -18.85
CA PHE A 83 -16.25 0.74 -17.74
C PHE A 83 -17.21 0.97 -16.58
N ASP A 84 -17.57 -0.14 -15.93
CA ASP A 84 -18.15 -0.14 -14.59
C ASP A 84 -16.99 -0.23 -13.59
N TYR A 85 -17.08 0.56 -12.52
CA TYR A 85 -16.09 0.61 -11.46
C TYR A 85 -16.70 0.20 -10.14
N SER A 86 -15.93 -0.55 -9.35
CA SER A 86 -16.19 -0.83 -7.94
C SER A 86 -15.08 -0.18 -7.10
N ILE A 87 -15.46 0.56 -6.06
CA ILE A 87 -14.53 1.18 -5.11
C ILE A 87 -14.84 0.62 -3.73
N SER A 88 -13.83 0.04 -3.10
CA SER A 88 -13.88 -0.47 -1.72
C SER A 88 -12.84 0.23 -0.84
N LEU A 89 -13.30 0.80 0.27
CA LEU A 89 -12.46 1.28 1.36
C LEU A 89 -12.28 0.19 2.40
N CYS A 90 -11.03 -0.01 2.79
CA CYS A 90 -10.68 -0.85 3.92
C CYS A 90 -9.75 -0.07 4.83
N ALA A 91 -10.11 -0.04 6.10
CA ALA A 91 -9.38 0.70 7.11
C ALA A 91 -9.00 -0.27 8.23
N ASP A 92 -7.82 -0.05 8.81
CA ASP A 92 -7.48 -0.66 10.07
C ASP A 92 -8.51 -0.25 11.13
N LYS A 93 -8.88 -1.20 12.01
CA LYS A 93 -9.80 -0.98 13.12
C LYS A 93 -9.40 0.23 13.98
N ASP A 94 -8.11 0.52 14.03
CA ASP A 94 -7.57 1.62 14.84
C ASP A 94 -7.95 3.00 14.28
N LEU A 95 -8.37 3.11 13.01
CA LEU A 95 -8.91 4.33 12.40
C LEU A 95 -10.39 4.58 12.74
N GLY A 96 -11.12 3.55 13.17
CA GLY A 96 -12.54 3.63 13.49
C GLY A 96 -13.48 3.47 12.28
N PRO A 97 -14.80 3.38 12.52
CA PRO A 97 -15.75 2.89 11.51
C PRO A 97 -16.31 3.94 10.54
N GLN A 98 -16.19 5.24 10.84
CA GLN A 98 -16.90 6.30 10.09
C GLN A 98 -16.00 7.06 9.11
N ILE A 99 -15.35 6.34 8.21
CA ILE A 99 -14.46 6.96 7.21
C ILE A 99 -15.30 7.74 6.19
N GLY A 100 -14.96 9.02 6.01
CA GLY A 100 -15.58 9.87 4.97
C GLY A 100 -14.96 9.61 3.60
N LEU A 101 -15.81 9.50 2.59
CA LEU A 101 -15.43 9.34 1.18
C LEU A 101 -16.22 10.33 0.33
N ILE A 102 -15.51 11.20 -0.39
CA ILE A 102 -16.09 12.15 -1.32
C ILE A 102 -15.38 12.04 -2.67
N LEU A 103 -16.13 11.90 -3.75
CA LEU A 103 -15.62 11.98 -5.12
C LEU A 103 -16.03 13.32 -5.71
N THR A 104 -15.05 14.04 -6.26
CA THR A 104 -15.27 15.31 -6.96
C THR A 104 -14.66 15.28 -8.34
N ASP A 105 -15.28 15.98 -9.30
CA ASP A 105 -14.62 16.24 -10.57
C ASP A 105 -13.34 17.07 -10.31
N ALA A 106 -12.19 16.58 -10.75
CA ALA A 106 -10.90 17.19 -10.43
C ALA A 106 -10.68 18.55 -11.10
N LYS A 107 -11.48 18.89 -12.13
CA LYS A 107 -11.40 20.16 -12.85
C LYS A 107 -12.37 21.18 -12.26
N THR A 108 -13.63 20.80 -12.05
CA THR A 108 -14.69 21.73 -11.62
C THR A 108 -14.86 21.77 -10.10
N GLY A 109 -14.45 20.73 -9.38
CA GLY A 109 -14.71 20.56 -7.96
C GLY A 109 -16.14 20.12 -7.63
N GLU A 110 -16.95 19.82 -8.64
CA GLU A 110 -18.32 19.33 -8.47
C GLU A 110 -18.33 18.02 -7.68
N ILE A 111 -19.17 17.93 -6.63
CA ILE A 111 -19.34 16.70 -5.85
C ILE A 111 -20.18 15.72 -6.66
N LEU A 112 -19.60 14.56 -6.96
CA LEU A 112 -20.27 13.49 -7.69
C LEU A 112 -20.80 12.40 -6.75
N TYR A 113 -20.18 12.24 -5.59
CA TYR A 113 -20.60 11.28 -4.57
C TYR A 113 -20.08 11.67 -3.19
N ASP A 114 -20.91 11.43 -2.17
CA ASP A 114 -20.55 11.55 -0.74
C ASP A 114 -21.19 10.40 0.05
N ASN A 115 -20.35 9.57 0.67
CA ASN A 115 -20.83 8.43 1.46
C ASN A 115 -21.56 8.82 2.75
N ALA A 116 -21.51 10.10 3.18
CA ALA A 116 -22.33 10.61 4.27
C ALA A 116 -23.83 10.36 4.04
N THR A 117 -24.26 10.38 2.79
CA THR A 117 -25.64 10.14 2.37
C THR A 117 -26.04 8.66 2.37
N ASN A 118 -25.06 7.75 2.50
CA ASN A 118 -25.24 6.31 2.40
C ASN A 118 -24.64 5.58 3.61
N ASN A 119 -25.00 5.98 4.83
CA ASN A 119 -24.57 5.35 6.08
C ASN A 119 -23.05 5.16 6.23
N LYS A 120 -22.25 6.02 5.58
CA LYS A 120 -20.78 5.89 5.51
C LYS A 120 -20.32 4.55 4.94
N SER A 121 -21.06 3.99 3.97
CA SER A 121 -20.62 2.83 3.20
C SER A 121 -19.21 3.05 2.67
N GLY A 122 -18.34 2.05 2.88
CA GLY A 122 -17.02 2.00 2.29
C GLY A 122 -17.02 1.44 0.86
N HIS A 123 -18.16 0.99 0.35
CA HIS A 123 -18.28 0.35 -0.95
C HIS A 123 -19.26 1.12 -1.85
N MET A 124 -18.89 1.27 -3.13
CA MET A 124 -19.79 1.77 -4.17
C MET A 124 -19.43 1.19 -5.54
N GLU A 125 -20.44 1.05 -6.40
CA GLU A 125 -20.28 0.72 -7.80
C GLU A 125 -20.94 1.78 -8.69
N PHE A 126 -20.35 2.07 -9.85
CA PHE A 126 -20.92 3.00 -10.83
C PHE A 126 -20.42 2.73 -12.24
N SER A 127 -21.24 3.08 -13.24
CA SER A 127 -20.85 3.05 -14.65
C SER A 127 -20.32 4.41 -15.10
N CYS A 128 -19.16 4.41 -15.75
CA CYS A 128 -18.53 5.63 -16.27
C CYS A 128 -18.95 5.85 -17.73
N GLN A 129 -19.85 6.81 -17.97
CA GLN A 129 -20.31 7.13 -19.33
C GLN A 129 -19.33 8.03 -20.10
N THR A 130 -18.56 8.86 -19.39
CA THR A 130 -17.59 9.80 -19.96
C THR A 130 -16.31 9.73 -19.16
N THR A 131 -15.15 9.75 -19.83
CA THR A 131 -13.85 9.69 -19.14
C THR A 131 -13.68 10.93 -18.26
N ARG A 132 -13.42 10.73 -16.96
CA ARG A 132 -13.29 11.81 -15.99
C ARG A 132 -12.06 11.66 -15.11
N ASN A 133 -11.44 12.80 -14.82
CA ASN A 133 -10.46 12.92 -13.76
C ASN A 133 -11.20 13.21 -12.45
N ILE A 134 -11.13 12.31 -11.48
CA ILE A 134 -11.83 12.43 -10.21
C ILE A 134 -10.83 12.59 -9.09
N ALA A 135 -11.08 13.53 -8.18
CA ALA A 135 -10.39 13.64 -6.92
C ALA A 135 -11.19 12.88 -5.86
N VAL A 136 -10.60 11.81 -5.34
CA VAL A 136 -11.11 10.98 -4.26
C VAL A 136 -10.55 11.52 -2.96
N ALA A 137 -11.41 12.11 -2.14
CA ALA A 137 -11.07 12.63 -0.83
C ALA A 137 -11.50 11.63 0.26
N ILE A 138 -10.55 11.27 1.11
CA ILE A 138 -10.76 10.44 2.30
C ILE A 138 -10.60 11.31 3.53
N THR A 139 -11.48 11.15 4.50
CA THR A 139 -11.40 11.83 5.80
C THR A 139 -11.52 10.81 6.92
N ILE A 140 -10.52 10.77 7.80
CA ILE A 140 -10.56 9.95 9.02
C ILE A 140 -11.14 10.79 10.15
N PRO A 141 -12.25 10.38 10.79
CA PRO A 141 -12.79 11.11 11.92
C PRO A 141 -11.85 11.06 13.13
N GLY A 142 -11.99 12.03 14.02
CA GLY A 142 -11.26 12.10 15.29
C GLY A 142 -10.41 13.36 15.43
N SER A 143 -9.89 13.56 16.63
CA SER A 143 -8.97 14.65 16.93
C SER A 143 -7.63 14.37 16.25
N GLY A 144 -7.17 15.30 15.40
CA GLY A 144 -5.86 15.22 14.77
C GLY A 144 -4.72 15.05 15.78
N PRO A 145 -3.53 14.62 15.33
CA PRO A 145 -2.38 14.55 16.23
C PRO A 145 -2.06 15.93 16.81
N ASN A 146 -1.96 16.00 18.13
CA ASN A 146 -1.50 17.19 18.82
C ASN A 146 0.00 17.42 18.56
N LYS A 147 0.43 18.68 18.47
CA LYS A 147 1.86 19.02 18.30
C LYS A 147 2.67 18.39 19.44
N GLY A 148 3.58 17.48 19.09
CA GLY A 148 4.48 16.81 20.04
C GLY A 148 4.06 15.41 20.49
N GLN A 149 2.92 14.88 20.02
CA GLN A 149 2.49 13.50 20.28
C GLN A 149 2.66 12.64 19.02
N THR A 150 3.18 11.42 19.17
CA THR A 150 3.20 10.45 18.08
C THR A 150 1.76 10.14 17.68
N ALA A 151 1.40 10.45 16.43
CA ALA A 151 0.08 10.16 15.92
C ALA A 151 -0.09 8.63 15.84
N ASP A 152 -1.13 8.11 16.48
CA ASP A 152 -1.57 6.73 16.22
C ASP A 152 -2.03 6.68 14.77
N ALA A 153 -1.16 6.11 13.94
CA ALA A 153 -1.32 6.06 12.51
C ALA A 153 -1.52 4.61 12.09
N ALA A 154 -2.52 4.37 11.26
CA ALA A 154 -2.88 3.03 10.81
C ALA A 154 -3.22 3.01 9.33
N CYS A 155 -3.29 1.82 8.75
CA CYS A 155 -3.38 1.68 7.30
C CYS A 155 -4.81 1.87 6.80
N LEU A 156 -4.92 2.49 5.63
CA LEU A 156 -6.15 2.51 4.85
C LEU A 156 -5.82 2.19 3.39
N GLY A 157 -6.68 1.40 2.76
CA GLY A 157 -6.64 1.08 1.35
C GLY A 157 -7.90 1.54 0.64
N ILE A 158 -7.72 2.09 -0.57
CA ILE A 158 -8.76 2.16 -1.59
C ILE A 158 -8.44 1.09 -2.64
N LEU A 159 -9.29 0.08 -2.69
CA LEU A 159 -9.32 -0.87 -3.78
C LEU A 159 -10.24 -0.33 -4.87
N ILE A 160 -9.72 -0.25 -6.09
CA ILE A 160 -10.46 0.12 -7.29
C ILE A 160 -10.43 -1.09 -8.21
N GLU A 161 -11.60 -1.55 -8.61
CA GLU A 161 -11.77 -2.61 -9.57
C GLU A 161 -12.60 -2.09 -10.75
N GLN A 162 -12.44 -2.71 -11.90
CA GLN A 162 -13.14 -2.30 -13.12
C GLN A 162 -13.62 -3.50 -13.93
N LYS A 163 -14.68 -3.29 -14.69
CA LYS A 163 -15.28 -4.24 -15.61
C LYS A 163 -15.68 -3.48 -16.87
N VAL A 164 -15.58 -4.10 -18.04
CA VAL A 164 -16.11 -3.48 -19.27
C VAL A 164 -17.64 -3.41 -19.14
N SER A 165 -18.22 -2.22 -19.29
CA SER A 165 -19.67 -2.05 -19.23
C SER A 165 -20.34 -2.91 -20.31
N PRO A 166 -21.45 -3.60 -20.01
CA PRO A 166 -22.20 -4.32 -21.03
C PRO A 166 -22.61 -3.38 -22.16
N LYS A 167 -22.42 -3.80 -23.41
CA LYS A 167 -22.98 -3.07 -24.55
C LYS A 167 -24.49 -3.28 -24.54
N VAL A 168 -25.23 -2.32 -23.99
CA VAL A 168 -26.67 -2.22 -24.24
C VAL A 168 -26.83 -1.67 -25.66
N GLY A 169 -27.04 -2.57 -26.62
CA GLY A 169 -27.41 -2.18 -27.98
C GLY A 169 -28.82 -1.59 -27.99
N PHE A 170 -29.06 -0.66 -28.91
CA PHE A 170 -30.41 -0.38 -29.42
C PHE A 170 -30.73 -1.37 -30.54
#